data_AF-A0A448WWJ7-F1
#
_entry.id   AF-A0A448WWJ7-F1
#
_cell.length_a   1.000
_cell.length_b   1.000
_cell.length_c   1.000
_cell.angle_alpha   90.00
_cell.angle_beta   90.00
_cell.angle_gamma   90.00
#
_symmetry.space_group_name_H-M   'P 1'
#
loop_
_entity.id
_entity.type
_entity.pdbx_description
1 polymer ?
#
loop_
_entity_poly.entity_id
_entity_poly.type
_entity_poly.pdbx_seq_one_letter_code
_entity_poly.pdbx_strand_id
1 'polypeptide(L)'
;MYVYIIRECNFCFRRKHDGAEKCDDLAKQLVENALNFSVIIGGGVENFYQKPGAYTPKGEGKRKDGKNLIEKWVKKQMKLNRRHKVVTNWEDFAEVDPAKHDYLLGNCHFTHF
;
A
#
# COMPACT_ATOMS: atom_id res chain seq x y z
N MET A 1 0.68 18.39 -2.68
CA MET A 1 0.12 17.06 -3.04
C MET A 1 1.25 16.26 -3.67
N TYR A 2 1.76 15.23 -3.00
CA TYR A 2 2.82 14.38 -3.55
C TYR A 2 2.19 13.06 -4.00
N VAL A 3 2.32 12.72 -5.28
CA VAL A 3 1.90 11.44 -5.85
C VAL A 3 3.18 10.64 -6.08
N TYR A 4 3.36 9.54 -5.34
CA TYR A 4 4.49 8.63 -5.51
C TYR A 4 4.03 7.37 -6.24
N ILE A 5 4.55 7.16 -7.44
CA ILE A 5 4.36 5.94 -8.24
C ILE A 5 5.56 5.02 -7.95
N ILE A 6 5.32 3.92 -7.24
CA ILE A 6 6.37 2.93 -6.95
C ILE A 6 6.37 1.90 -8.07
N ARG A 7 7.43 1.90 -8.89
CA ARG A 7 7.58 0.95 -10.02
C ARG A 7 8.18 -0.41 -9.64
N GLU A 8 8.79 -0.54 -8.46
CA GLU A 8 9.48 -1.77 -8.02
C GLU A 8 9.30 -1.93 -6.50
N CYS A 9 8.75 -3.06 -6.02
CA CYS A 9 8.55 -3.31 -4.58
C CYS A 9 9.59 -4.28 -3.96
N ASN A 10 10.39 -4.97 -4.77
CA ASN A 10 11.32 -5.99 -4.29
C ASN A 10 12.75 -5.47 -4.02
N PHE A 11 12.97 -4.17 -4.13
CA PHE A 11 14.30 -3.61 -3.89
C PHE A 11 14.54 -3.45 -2.40
N CYS A 12 15.50 -4.20 -1.87
CA CYS A 12 15.90 -4.12 -0.48
C CYS A 12 16.64 -2.78 -0.25
N PHE A 13 15.97 -1.76 0.31
CA PHE A 13 16.67 -0.50 0.65
C PHE A 13 17.42 -0.70 1.98
N ARG A 14 18.73 -0.90 1.90
CA ARG A 14 19.62 -1.09 3.06
C ARG A 14 19.64 0.16 3.93
N ARG A 15 19.08 0.09 5.15
CA ARG A 15 19.41 1.03 6.22
C ARG A 15 20.65 0.49 6.94
N LYS A 16 21.77 1.22 6.93
CA LYS A 16 22.92 0.93 7.80
C LYS A 16 22.49 1.24 9.24
N HIS A 17 22.19 0.20 10.02
CA HIS A 17 22.06 0.31 11.46
C HIS A 17 22.65 -0.96 12.08
N ASP A 18 23.50 -0.75 13.08
CA ASP A 18 24.41 -1.75 13.63
C ASP A 18 23.66 -2.95 14.26
N GLY A 19 24.03 -4.16 13.85
CA GLY A 19 23.85 -5.38 14.65
C GLY A 19 22.81 -6.41 14.22
N ALA A 20 21.87 -6.11 13.32
CA ALA A 20 21.03 -7.12 12.66
C ALA A 20 20.40 -6.54 11.39
N GLU A 21 20.84 -7.00 10.21
CA GLU A 21 20.34 -6.55 8.91
C GLU A 21 18.87 -6.96 8.69
N LYS A 22 17.92 -6.26 9.30
CA LYS A 22 16.52 -6.28 8.86
C LYS A 22 16.36 -5.31 7.70
N CYS A 23 16.52 -5.82 6.50
CA CYS A 23 16.15 -5.09 5.32
C CYS A 23 14.63 -5.10 5.16
N ASP A 24 14.03 -3.92 5.18
CA ASP A 24 12.59 -3.77 4.92
C ASP A 24 12.38 -3.69 3.41
N ASP A 25 11.44 -4.48 2.87
CA ASP A 25 11.01 -4.34 1.49
C ASP A 25 10.27 -3.01 1.27
N LEU A 26 10.24 -2.49 0.04
CA LEU A 26 9.66 -1.18 -0.25
C LEU A 26 8.17 -1.10 0.08
N ALA A 27 7.41 -2.18 -0.10
CA ALA A 27 6.00 -2.22 0.29
C ALA A 27 5.85 -2.06 1.81
N LYS A 28 6.72 -2.72 2.60
CA LYS A 28 6.78 -2.53 4.05
C LYS A 28 7.18 -1.11 4.43
N GLN A 29 8.20 -0.54 3.79
CA GLN A 29 8.65 0.84 4.06
C GLN A 29 7.55 1.86 3.76
N LEU A 30 6.79 1.68 2.68
CA LEU A 30 5.65 2.52 2.33
C LEU A 30 4.59 2.51 3.44
N VAL A 31 4.17 1.33 3.87
CA VAL A 31 3.15 1.18 4.93
C VAL A 31 3.67 1.58 6.32
N GLU A 32 4.98 1.56 6.53
CA GLU A 32 5.58 1.93 7.81
C GLU A 32 5.89 3.40 7.95
N ASN A 33 6.48 4.01 6.93
CA ASN A 33 7.06 5.34 7.01
C ASN A 33 6.25 6.39 6.26
N ALA A 34 5.43 6.00 5.27
CA ALA A 34 4.71 6.93 4.41
C ALA A 34 3.23 7.12 4.82
N LEU A 35 2.91 6.99 6.10
CA LEU A 35 1.53 7.12 6.60
C LEU A 35 0.93 8.51 6.36
N ASN A 36 1.77 9.54 6.22
CA ASN A 36 1.36 10.92 6.01
C ASN A 36 1.17 11.27 4.51
N PHE A 37 1.42 10.34 3.59
CA PHE A 37 1.08 10.57 2.20
C PHE A 37 -0.43 10.49 2.03
N SER A 38 -1.02 11.60 1.58
CA SER A 38 -2.46 11.69 1.31
C SER A 38 -2.90 10.77 0.18
N VAL A 39 -2.04 10.51 -0.81
CA VAL A 39 -2.41 9.67 -1.96
C VAL A 39 -1.26 8.73 -2.31
N ILE A 40 -1.55 7.43 -2.29
CA ILE A 40 -0.68 6.34 -2.73
C ILE A 40 -1.45 5.59 -3.80
N ILE A 41 -1.05 5.70 -5.07
CA ILE A 41 -1.71 4.99 -6.19
C ILE A 41 -0.64 4.33 -7.04
N GLY A 42 -0.80 3.05 -7.33
CA GLY A 42 0.11 2.31 -8.18
C GLY A 42 -0.30 0.86 -8.37
N GLY A 43 0.47 0.13 -9.16
CA GLY A 43 0.32 -1.31 -9.32
C GLY A 43 1.11 -2.11 -8.28
N GLY A 44 1.31 -3.40 -8.55
CA GLY A 44 2.16 -4.25 -7.72
C GLY A 44 1.54 -4.66 -6.39
N VAL A 45 0.21 -4.64 -6.28
CA VAL A 45 -0.56 -5.01 -5.07
C VAL A 45 -0.20 -6.39 -4.54
N GLU A 46 0.22 -7.31 -5.42
CA GLU A 46 0.61 -8.66 -5.04
C GLU A 46 1.83 -8.66 -4.10
N ASN A 47 2.63 -7.58 -4.05
CA ASN A 47 3.75 -7.45 -3.10
C ASN A 47 3.31 -7.03 -1.69
N PHE A 48 2.02 -6.73 -1.49
CA PHE A 48 1.48 -6.27 -0.21
C PHE A 48 0.80 -7.37 0.60
N TYR A 49 0.59 -8.56 0.03
CA TYR A 49 -0.08 -9.65 0.74
C TYR A 49 0.43 -11.04 0.29
N GLN A 50 0.13 -12.06 1.08
CA GLN A 50 0.36 -13.47 0.74
C GLN A 50 -0.97 -14.16 0.43
N LYS A 51 -1.90 -14.11 1.38
CA LYS A 51 -3.26 -14.62 1.22
C LYS A 51 -4.24 -13.49 0.93
N PRO A 52 -5.29 -13.74 0.14
CA PRO A 52 -6.29 -12.73 -0.15
C PRO A 52 -7.00 -12.26 1.12
N GLY A 53 -7.36 -10.99 1.16
CA GLY A 53 -8.15 -10.32 2.19
C GLY A 53 -9.14 -9.33 1.57
N ALA A 54 -9.66 -8.40 2.37
CA ALA A 54 -10.78 -7.53 1.98
C ALA A 54 -10.47 -6.58 0.82
N TYR A 55 -9.20 -6.20 0.64
CA TYR A 55 -8.76 -5.18 -0.32
C TYR A 55 -7.79 -5.71 -1.37
N THR A 56 -7.75 -7.03 -1.57
CA THR A 56 -6.80 -7.68 -2.48
C THR A 56 -7.54 -8.44 -3.57
N PRO A 57 -6.93 -8.60 -4.76
CA PRO A 57 -7.45 -9.51 -5.79
C PRO A 57 -7.71 -10.93 -5.28
N LYS A 58 -8.58 -11.66 -5.98
CA LYS A 58 -8.81 -13.09 -5.76
C LYS A 58 -7.59 -13.87 -6.27
N GLY A 59 -6.67 -14.19 -5.38
CA GLY A 59 -5.45 -14.95 -5.69
C GLY A 59 -4.42 -14.79 -4.60
N GLU A 60 -3.37 -15.62 -4.61
CA GLU A 60 -2.23 -15.44 -3.71
C GLU A 60 -1.34 -14.29 -4.19
N GLY A 61 -0.79 -13.54 -3.24
CA GLY A 61 0.22 -12.52 -3.49
C GLY A 61 1.63 -13.08 -3.40
N LYS A 62 2.62 -12.24 -3.70
CA LYS A 62 4.06 -12.57 -3.73
C LYS A 62 4.73 -12.53 -2.36
N ARG A 63 4.08 -11.99 -1.32
CA ARG A 63 4.69 -11.97 0.03
C ARG A 63 4.81 -13.39 0.59
N LYS A 64 5.88 -13.64 1.35
CA LYS A 64 6.15 -14.91 2.01
C LYS A 64 6.13 -14.83 3.54
N ASP A 65 5.94 -13.63 4.10
CA ASP A 65 6.01 -13.37 5.54
C ASP A 65 4.63 -13.41 6.23
N GLY A 66 3.58 -13.88 5.54
CA GLY A 66 2.23 -14.00 6.05
C GLY A 66 1.51 -12.68 6.32
N LYS A 67 2.12 -11.52 6.00
CA LYS A 67 1.53 -10.21 6.33
C LYS A 67 0.64 -9.71 5.19
N ASN A 68 -0.46 -9.07 5.56
CA ASN A 68 -1.24 -8.20 4.68
C ASN A 68 -0.95 -6.73 5.03
N LEU A 69 -0.15 -6.07 4.21
CA LEU A 69 0.29 -4.70 4.40
C LEU A 69 -0.81 -3.67 4.10
N ILE A 70 -1.79 -4.00 3.24
CA ILE A 70 -2.93 -3.12 2.96
C ILE A 70 -3.80 -3.01 4.21
N GLU A 71 -4.15 -4.15 4.81
CA GLU A 71 -4.88 -4.18 6.08
C GLU A 71 -4.09 -3.51 7.21
N LYS A 72 -2.76 -3.66 7.22
CA LYS A 72 -1.90 -2.97 8.18
C LYS A 72 -1.95 -1.45 7.99
N TRP A 73 -1.96 -0.95 6.75
CA TRP A 73 -2.11 0.48 6.45
C TRP A 73 -3.47 0.99 6.93
N VAL A 74 -4.57 0.28 6.60
CA VAL A 74 -5.93 0.60 7.07
C VAL A 74 -5.99 0.70 8.59
N LYS A 75 -5.49 -0.33 9.30
CA LYS A 75 -5.44 -0.35 10.77
C LYS A 75 -4.64 0.84 11.33
N LYS A 76 -3.58 1.28 10.66
CA LYS A 76 -2.81 2.45 11.09
C LYS A 76 -3.55 3.76 10.84
N GLN A 77 -4.21 3.94 9.70
CA GLN A 77 -5.02 5.13 9.44
C GLN A 77 -6.22 5.22 10.41
N MET A 78 -6.87 4.10 10.71
CA MET A 78 -7.90 4.01 11.75
C MET A 78 -7.39 4.45 13.13
N LYS A 79 -6.21 3.96 13.55
CA LYS A 79 -5.59 4.35 14.83
C LYS A 79 -5.29 5.85 14.92
N LEU A 80 -5.05 6.51 13.79
CA LEU A 80 -4.82 7.94 13.70
C LEU A 80 -6.12 8.75 13.53
N ASN A 81 -7.29 8.09 13.58
CA ASN A 81 -8.60 8.68 13.36
C ASN A 81 -8.72 9.45 12.03
N ARG A 82 -8.09 8.92 10.97
CA ARG A 82 -8.04 9.55 9.65
C ARG A 82 -9.13 9.04 8.72
N ARG A 83 -9.71 9.95 7.94
CA ARG A 83 -10.66 9.62 6.88
C ARG A 83 -9.90 9.04 5.69
N HIS A 84 -9.89 7.72 5.59
CA HIS A 84 -9.12 7.00 4.59
C HIS A 84 -10.00 6.11 3.73
N LYS A 85 -9.57 5.85 2.50
CA LYS A 85 -10.22 4.94 1.57
C LYS A 85 -9.17 4.05 0.92
N VAL A 86 -9.52 2.78 0.75
CA VAL A 86 -8.80 1.87 -0.14
C VAL A 86 -9.65 1.66 -1.38
N VAL A 87 -9.01 1.74 -2.54
CA VAL A 87 -9.63 1.63 -3.86
C VAL A 87 -8.97 0.50 -4.61
N THR A 88 -9.77 -0.37 -5.23
CA THR A 88 -9.26 -1.60 -5.87
C THR A 88 -9.54 -1.70 -7.36
N ASN A 89 -10.43 -0.87 -7.88
CA ASN A 89 -10.83 -0.80 -9.29
C ASN A 89 -11.06 0.66 -9.70
N TRP A 90 -11.33 0.88 -10.99
CA TRP A 90 -11.50 2.22 -11.54
C TRP A 90 -12.81 2.88 -11.08
N GLU A 91 -13.87 2.09 -10.94
CA GLU A 91 -15.19 2.55 -10.52
C GLU A 91 -15.14 3.13 -9.10
N ASP A 92 -14.52 2.39 -8.17
CA ASP A 92 -14.22 2.79 -6.80
C ASP A 92 -13.38 4.09 -6.76
N PHE A 93 -12.47 4.27 -7.73
CA PHE A 93 -11.62 5.46 -7.83
C PHE A 93 -12.42 6.67 -8.28
N ALA A 94 -13.27 6.51 -9.30
CA ALA A 94 -14.11 7.57 -9.84
C ALA A 94 -15.12 8.11 -8.81
N GLU A 95 -15.51 7.29 -7.84
CA GLU A 95 -16.40 7.66 -6.74
C GLU A 95 -15.69 8.29 -5.53
N VAL A 96 -14.36 8.43 -5.55
CA VAL A 96 -13.63 9.05 -4.43
C VAL A 96 -14.00 10.52 -4.33
N ASP A 97 -14.65 10.86 -3.23
CA ASP A 97 -14.94 12.24 -2.83
C ASP A 97 -13.80 12.80 -1.96
N PRO A 98 -13.00 13.77 -2.46
CA PRO A 98 -11.90 14.37 -1.70
C PRO A 98 -12.36 15.15 -0.47
N ALA A 99 -13.62 15.59 -0.42
CA ALA A 99 -14.16 16.25 0.76
C ALA A 99 -14.42 15.27 1.90
N LYS A 100 -14.58 13.96 1.60
CA LYS A 100 -14.84 12.89 2.57
C LYS A 100 -13.61 12.08 2.94
N HIS A 101 -12.58 12.05 2.10
CA HIS A 101 -11.40 11.20 2.29
C HIS A 101 -10.10 11.99 2.11
N ASP A 102 -9.28 12.04 3.16
CA ASP A 102 -7.99 12.75 3.16
C ASP A 102 -6.81 11.85 2.75
N TYR A 103 -7.01 10.53 2.88
CA TYR A 103 -5.99 9.51 2.62
C TYR A 103 -6.52 8.42 1.69
N LEU A 104 -5.80 8.18 0.60
CA LEU A 104 -6.19 7.21 -0.42
C LEU A 104 -5.05 6.22 -0.68
N LEU A 105 -5.39 4.93 -0.64
CA LEU A 105 -4.53 3.86 -1.15
C LEU A 105 -5.25 3.19 -2.33
N GLY A 106 -4.77 3.43 -3.54
CA GLY A 106 -5.32 2.87 -4.77
C GLY A 106 -4.42 1.76 -5.31
N ASN A 107 -4.99 0.57 -5.50
CA ASN A 107 -4.40 -0.44 -6.36
C ASN A 107 -4.89 -0.22 -7.79
N CYS A 108 -3.98 0.11 -8.68
CA CYS A 108 -4.24 0.30 -10.08
C CYS A 108 -3.63 -0.85 -10.88
N HIS A 109 -4.45 -1.86 -11.18
CA HIS A 109 -4.15 -2.83 -12.23
C HIS A 109 -4.53 -2.22 -13.59
N PHE A 110 -3.84 -1.16 -14.01
CA PHE A 110 -3.96 -0.64 -15.38
C PHE A 110 -3.18 -1.57 -16.29
N THR A 111 -3.78 -2.70 -16.66
CA THR A 111 -3.32 -3.41 -17.85
C THR A 111 -3.64 -2.50 -19.04
N HIS A 112 -2.58 -1.92 -19.60
CA HIS A 112 -2.49 -0.92 -20.69
C HIS A 112 -2.39 0.54 -20.21
N PHE A 113 -1.15 1.05 -20.30
CA PHE A 113 -0.85 2.45 -20.66
C PHE A 113 -0.17 2.43 -22.02
#